data_AF-A0A920RQA4-F1
#
_entry.id   AF-A0A920RQA4-F1
#
_cell.length_a   1.000
_cell.length_b   1.000
_cell.length_c   1.000
_cell.angle_alpha   90.00
_cell.angle_beta   90.00
_cell.angle_gamma   90.00
#
_symmetry.space_group_name_H-M   'P 1'
#
loop_
_entity.id
_entity.type
_entity.pdbx_description
1 polymer ?
#
loop_
_entity_poly.entity_id
_entity_poly.type
_entity_poly.pdbx_seq_one_letter_code
_entity_poly.pdbx_strand_id
1 'polypeptide(L)' 'MDNYTAGRMCGELIREALPKGGKVMLFIGRLEQDNARLRRQGVIDALLGRSADNTV' A
#
# COMPACT_ATOMS: atom_id res chain seq x y z
N MET A 1 5.57 14.36 -2.49
CA MET A 1 4.80 13.20 -1.99
C MET A 1 5.59 11.96 -2.33
N ASP A 2 5.95 11.17 -1.33
CA ASP A 2 6.68 9.92 -1.52
C ASP A 2 5.74 8.77 -1.95
N ASN A 3 6.25 7.83 -2.76
CA ASN A 3 5.47 6.72 -3.31
C ASN A 3 5.01 5.73 -2.23
N TYR A 4 5.79 5.52 -1.18
CA TYR A 4 5.39 4.66 -0.06
C TYR A 4 4.23 5.29 0.72
N THR A 5 4.33 6.58 1.03
CA THR A 5 3.26 7.36 1.65
C THR A 5 1.99 7.35 0.79
N ALA A 6 2.11 7.49 -0.53
CA ALA A 6 0.96 7.38 -1.43
C ALA A 6 0.32 5.98 -1.40
N GLY A 7 1.13 4.93 -1.32
CA GLY A 7 0.65 3.56 -1.13
C GLY A 7 -0.12 3.39 0.19
N ARG A 8 0.41 3.95 1.28
CA ARG A 8 -0.25 3.94 2.60
C ARG A 8 -1.63 4.58 2.53
N MET A 9 -1.73 5.77 1.96
CA MET A 9 -3.01 6.48 1.78
C MET A 9 -4.02 5.65 0.99
N CYS A 10 -3.58 4.97 -0.07
CA CYS A 10 -4.44 4.05 -0.81
C CYS A 10 -4.93 2.89 0.06
N GLY A 11 -4.06 2.29 0.90
CA GLY A 11 -4.46 1.23 1.82
C GLY A 11 -5.45 1.69 2.90
N GLU A 12 -5.37 2.94 3.37
CA GLU A 12 -6.39 3.53 4.27
C GLU A 12 -7.77 3.54 3.60
N LEU A 13 -7.87 4.00 2.35
CA LEU A 13 -9.12 4.01 1.59
C LEU A 13 -9.71 2.60 1.42
N ILE A 14 -8.86 1.59 1.24
CA ILE A 14 -9.32 0.20 1.16
C ILE A 14 -9.88 -0.28 2.50
N ARG A 15 -9.26 0.10 3.64
CA ARG A 15 -9.79 -0.24 4.97
C ARG A 15 -11.12 0.43 5.26
N GLU A 16 -11.29 1.68 4.83
CA GLU A 16 -12.57 2.38 4.89
C GLU A 16 -13.65 1.68 4.04
N ALA A 17 -13.28 1.23 2.83
CA ALA A 17 -14.19 0.54 1.91
C ALA A 17 -14.51 -0.91 2.34
N LEU A 18 -13.57 -1.60 3.00
CA LEU A 18 -13.68 -3.00 3.46
C LEU A 18 -13.41 -3.11 4.97
N PRO A 19 -14.29 -2.55 5.83
CA PRO A 19 -14.03 -2.47 7.27
C PRO A 19 -14.01 -3.84 7.98
N LYS A 20 -14.58 -4.87 7.35
CA LYS A 20 -14.58 -6.26 7.85
C LYS A 20 -13.45 -7.10 7.27
N GLY A 21 -12.57 -6.50 6.46
CA GLY A 21 -11.54 -7.20 5.70
C GLY A 21 -12.10 -7.93 4.48
N GLY A 22 -11.18 -8.59 3.75
CA GLY A 22 -11.50 -9.30 2.51
C GLY A 22 -10.23 -9.60 1.71
N LYS A 23 -10.42 -10.27 0.56
CA LYS A 23 -9.32 -10.50 -0.38
C LYS A 23 -9.14 -9.26 -1.25
N VAL A 24 -7.91 -8.83 -1.44
CA VAL A 24 -7.53 -7.70 -2.29
C VAL A 24 -6.54 -8.18 -3.35
N MET A 25 -6.67 -7.67 -4.57
CA MET A 25 -5.74 -7.92 -5.66
C MET A 25 -5.15 -6.60 -6.15
N LEU A 26 -3.82 -6.55 -6.30
CA LEU A 26 -3.09 -5.38 -6.80
C LEU A 26 -2.65 -5.63 -8.24
N PHE A 27 -3.05 -4.75 -9.16
CA PHE A 27 -2.64 -4.81 -10.56
C PHE A 27 -1.53 -3.80 -10.81
N ILE A 28 -0.34 -4.28 -11.19
CA ILE A 28 0.87 -3.48 -11.34
C ILE A 28 1.49 -3.82 -12.70
N GLY A 29 1.81 -2.80 -13.51
CA GLY A 29 2.38 -3.01 -14.84
C GLY A 29 3.81 -3.54 -14.82
N ARG A 30 4.72 -2.88 -14.09
CA ARG A 30 6.12 -3.29 -13.91
C ARG A 30 6.51 -3.15 -12.45
N LEU A 31 6.81 -4.26 -11.78
CA LEU A 31 7.05 -4.28 -10.34
C LEU A 31 8.49 -3.89 -9.96
N GLU A 32 9.41 -3.99 -10.92
CA GLU A 32 10.83 -3.72 -10.75
C GLU A 32 11.12 -2.24 -10.55
N GLN A 33 10.20 -1.35 -10.94
CA GLN A 33 10.36 0.08 -10.73
C GLN A 33 10.10 0.45 -9.27
N ASP A 34 10.97 1.31 -8.72
CA ASP A 34 10.88 1.72 -7.31
C ASP A 34 9.55 2.38 -6.97
N ASN A 35 8.97 3.16 -7.88
CA ASN A 35 7.65 3.76 -7.69
C ASN A 35 6.54 2.70 -7.47
N ALA A 36 6.59 1.58 -8.20
CA ALA A 36 5.64 0.49 -8.09
C ALA A 36 5.91 -0.36 -6.84
N ARG A 37 7.18 -0.64 -6.56
CA ARG A 37 7.59 -1.39 -5.36
C ARG A 37 7.19 -0.66 -4.08
N LEU A 38 7.47 0.65 -3.99
CA LEU A 38 7.13 1.48 -2.84
C LEU A 38 5.60 1.67 -2.68
N ARG A 39 4.86 1.95 -3.76
CA ARG A 39 3.39 2.05 -3.67
C ARG A 39 2.75 0.74 -3.22
N ARG A 40 3.18 -0.39 -3.80
CA ARG A 40 2.71 -1.72 -3.40
C ARG A 40 2.97 -1.97 -1.92
N GLN A 41 4.20 -1.71 -1.47
CA GLN A 41 4.60 -1.94 -0.10
C GLN A 41 3.80 -1.07 0.87
N GLY A 42 3.61 0.22 0.54
CA GLY A 42 2.76 1.12 1.32
C GLY A 42 1.32 0.63 1.45
N VAL A 43 0.70 0.12 0.38
CA VAL A 43 -0.64 -0.47 0.44
C VAL A 43 -0.66 -1.69 1.37
N ILE A 44 0.30 -2.61 1.23
CA ILE A 44 0.39 -3.82 2.05
C ILE A 44 0.55 -3.48 3.53
N ASP A 45 1.46 -2.56 3.85
CA ASP A 45 1.73 -2.19 5.24
C ASP A 45 0.55 -1.47 5.87
N ALA A 46 -0.16 -0.64 5.10
CA ALA A 46 -1.43 -0.08 5.54
C ALA A 46 -2.44 -1.19 5.83
N LEU A 47 -2.71 -2.09 4.89
CA LEU A 47 -3.71 -3.16 5.09
C LEU A 47 -3.39 -4.08 6.27
N LEU A 48 -2.11 -4.33 6.54
CA LEU A 48 -1.66 -5.18 7.66
C LEU A 48 -1.50 -4.41 8.99
N GLY A 49 -1.81 -3.12 9.02
CA GLY A 49 -1.72 -2.31 10.24
C GLY A 49 -0.29 -2.13 10.77
N ARG A 50 0.71 -2.27 9.89
CA ARG A 50 2.13 -2.10 10.26
C ARG A 50 2.44 -0.62 10.46
N SER A 51 3.38 -0.34 11.35
CA SER A 51 3.94 1.00 11.54
C SER A 51 4.55 1.50 10.23
N ALA A 52 4.52 2.81 10.00
CA ALA A 52 5.27 3.40 8.89
C ALA A 52 6.76 3.23 9.16
N ASP A 53 7.39 2.30 8.45
CA ASP A 53 8.83 2.23 8.37
C ASP A 53 9.33 3.32 7.42
N ASN A 54 10.10 4.28 7.93
CA ASN A 54 10.67 5.37 7.14
C ASN A 54 12.06 5.03 6.59
N THR A 55 12.49 3.76 6.68
CA THR A 55 13.81 3.30 6.21
C THR A 55 13.79 2.54 4.88
N VAL A 56 12.61 2.40 4.24
CA VAL A 56 12.43 1.75 2.92
C VAL A 56 12.88 2.62 1.74
#